data_AF-A0A2S8G3B9-F1
#
_entry.id   AF-A0A2S8G3B9-F1
#
_cell.length_a   1.000
_cell.length_b   1.000
_cell.length_c   1.000
_cell.angle_alpha   90.00
_cell.angle_beta   90.00
_cell.angle_gamma   90.00
#
_symmetry.space_group_name_H-M   'P 1'
#
loop_
_entity.id
_entity.type
_entity.pdbx_description
1 polymer ?
#
loop_
_entity_poly.entity_id
_entity_poly.type
_entity_poly.pdbx_seq_one_letter_code
_entity_poly.pdbx_strand_id
1 'polypeptide(L)'
;MPTPRFALLIAFLLMPLVTSLGCSGEHTVTLKISGTSTSEEREKISEKAKSLIEGSSHYISSYHMNDSYTVNVGPVMDVDAFVKQIDFGKVTKVEDRTIYVDVNAKPDAEEPAATDPAPMETEPTPETPVQEAPMDASREEK
;
A
#
# COMPACT_ATOMS: atom_id res chain seq x y z
N MET A 1 -16.74 34.78 -30.93
CA MET A 1 -17.18 33.43 -30.52
C MET A 1 -16.22 32.43 -31.14
N PRO A 2 -15.76 31.32 -30.52
CA PRO A 2 -15.59 30.97 -29.11
C PRO A 2 -14.12 30.53 -28.75
N THR A 3 -13.73 30.82 -27.50
CA THR A 3 -12.87 30.10 -26.51
C THR A 3 -11.59 29.26 -26.84
N PRO A 4 -10.69 29.14 -25.83
CA PRO A 4 -9.25 28.92 -25.98
C PRO A 4 -8.83 27.44 -25.86
N ARG A 5 -7.67 27.11 -26.43
CA ARG A 5 -6.94 25.86 -26.12
C ARG A 5 -5.83 26.14 -25.11
N PHE A 6 -6.24 26.18 -23.85
CA PHE A 6 -5.40 25.82 -22.71
C PHE A 6 -5.23 24.29 -22.76
N ALA A 7 -4.00 23.80 -22.90
CA ALA A 7 -3.61 22.46 -22.42
C ALA A 7 -2.08 22.42 -22.35
N LEU A 8 -1.59 23.07 -21.31
CA LEU A 8 -0.26 22.97 -20.75
C LEU A 8 0.09 21.48 -20.52
N LEU A 9 1.11 21.01 -21.21
CA LEU A 9 1.78 19.73 -20.97
C LEU A 9 2.43 19.77 -19.57
N ILE A 10 1.79 19.15 -18.58
CA ILE A 10 2.46 18.73 -17.34
C ILE A 10 2.16 17.24 -17.17
N ALA A 11 3.11 16.41 -17.60
CA ALA A 11 3.13 14.99 -17.28
C ALA A 11 4.58 14.56 -17.10
N PHE A 12 5.16 14.95 -15.97
CA PHE A 12 6.42 14.39 -15.49
C PHE A 12 6.44 14.38 -13.96
N LEU A 13 5.57 13.56 -13.35
CA LEU A 13 5.73 13.23 -11.93
C LEU A 13 4.98 11.95 -11.55
N LEU A 14 5.54 10.81 -11.97
CA LEU A 14 5.30 9.51 -11.33
C LEU A 14 6.66 8.88 -11.04
N MET A 15 7.41 9.52 -10.16
CA MET A 15 8.51 8.86 -9.47
C MET A 15 7.86 8.10 -8.30
N PRO A 16 7.84 6.75 -8.29
CA PRO A 16 7.39 6.02 -7.12
C PRO A 16 8.39 6.30 -6.02
N LEU A 17 7.94 7.05 -5.02
CA LEU A 17 8.66 7.27 -3.77
C LEU A 17 8.66 5.93 -3.01
N VAL A 18 9.56 5.02 -3.39
CA VAL A 18 9.82 3.80 -2.63
C VAL A 18 10.62 4.22 -1.38
N THR A 19 9.91 4.75 -0.39
CA THR A 19 10.45 4.95 0.95
C THR A 19 10.43 3.61 1.68
N SER A 20 11.48 2.81 1.50
CA SER A 20 11.80 1.72 2.43
C SER A 20 12.38 2.34 3.72
N LEU A 21 11.52 2.80 4.61
CA LEU A 21 11.90 3.19 5.96
C LEU A 21 11.36 2.16 6.94
N GLY A 22 12.23 1.25 7.38
CA GLY A 22 12.01 0.47 8.59
C GLY A 22 12.54 -0.94 8.51
N CYS A 23 13.79 -1.15 8.91
CA CYS A 23 14.22 -2.44 9.47
C CYS A 23 13.49 -2.64 10.80
N SER A 24 12.21 -3.00 10.74
CA SER A 24 11.50 -3.56 11.87
C SER A 24 12.18 -4.90 12.18
N GLY A 25 12.53 -5.16 13.44
CA GLY A 25 13.12 -6.45 13.83
C GLY A 25 12.29 -7.62 13.29
N GLU A 26 12.90 -8.78 13.06
CA GLU A 26 12.29 -9.94 12.34
C GLU A 26 10.89 -10.34 12.86
N HIS A 27 10.57 -9.97 14.09
CA HIS A 27 9.30 -10.25 14.76
C HIS A 27 8.52 -9.00 15.20
N THR A 28 8.83 -7.83 14.67
CA THR A 28 8.11 -6.59 14.97
C THR A 28 7.06 -6.33 13.90
N VAL A 29 5.88 -5.88 14.31
CA VAL A 29 4.80 -5.38 13.45
C VAL A 29 4.70 -3.88 13.61
N THR A 30 4.42 -3.17 12.52
CA THR A 30 4.21 -1.73 12.49
C THR A 30 2.73 -1.44 12.27
N LEU A 31 2.06 -0.85 13.24
CA LEU A 31 0.69 -0.36 13.14
C LEU A 31 0.71 1.09 12.66
N LYS A 32 0.13 1.36 11.50
CA LYS A 32 -0.13 2.72 11.00
C LYS A 32 -1.59 3.05 11.23
N ILE A 33 -1.84 3.85 12.25
CA ILE A 33 -3.16 4.18 12.73
C ILE A 33 -3.54 5.59 12.24
N SER A 34 -4.70 5.67 11.58
CA SER A 34 -5.34 6.93 11.18
C SER A 34 -6.57 7.21 12.02
N GLY A 35 -6.98 8.47 12.08
CA GLY A 35 -8.25 8.88 12.69
C GLY A 35 -8.19 9.19 14.19
N THR A 36 -7.02 9.10 14.82
CA THR A 36 -6.84 9.50 16.22
C THR A 36 -6.73 11.01 16.35
N SER A 37 -7.58 11.65 17.15
CA SER A 37 -7.59 13.11 17.29
C SER A 37 -6.90 13.58 18.57
N THR A 38 -6.90 12.75 19.61
CA THR A 38 -6.42 13.13 20.94
C THR A 38 -5.21 12.30 21.40
N SER A 39 -4.47 12.82 22.39
CA SER A 39 -3.37 12.07 23.02
C SER A 39 -3.90 10.89 23.85
N GLU A 40 -5.06 11.07 24.50
CA GLU A 40 -5.67 10.03 25.34
C GLU A 40 -6.10 8.81 24.51
N GLU A 41 -6.67 9.01 23.31
CA GLU A 41 -6.98 7.92 22.38
C GLU A 41 -5.72 7.16 21.96
N ARG A 42 -4.64 7.88 21.64
CA ARG A 42 -3.37 7.28 21.24
C ARG A 42 -2.76 6.43 22.35
N GLU A 43 -2.83 6.91 23.59
CA GLU A 43 -2.38 6.15 24.76
C GLU A 43 -3.21 4.87 24.95
N LYS A 44 -4.54 4.95 24.86
CA LYS A 44 -5.42 3.77 24.92
C LYS A 44 -5.10 2.75 23.82
N ILE A 45 -4.81 3.21 22.61
CA ILE A 45 -4.44 2.34 21.48
C ILE A 45 -3.08 1.67 21.73
N SER A 46 -2.09 2.40 22.25
CA SER A 46 -0.81 1.81 22.65
C SER A 46 -0.97 0.72 23.70
N GLU A 47 -1.75 0.98 24.75
CA GLU A 47 -2.00 -0.01 25.81
C GLU A 47 -2.74 -1.24 25.28
N LYS A 48 -3.73 -1.05 24.41
CA LYS A 48 -4.40 -2.16 23.72
C LYS A 48 -3.42 -2.96 22.86
N ALA A 49 -2.65 -2.30 21.99
CA ALA A 49 -1.67 -2.96 21.13
C ALA A 49 -0.64 -3.77 21.94
N LYS A 50 -0.19 -3.24 23.08
CA LYS A 50 0.68 -3.95 24.02
C LYS A 50 0.02 -5.18 24.64
N SER A 51 -1.28 -5.12 24.93
CA SER A 51 -2.01 -6.25 25.50
C SER A 51 -2.24 -7.41 24.53
N LEU A 52 -2.08 -7.18 23.22
CA LEU A 52 -2.24 -8.19 22.17
C LEU A 52 -1.02 -9.11 22.00
N ILE A 53 0.11 -8.76 22.60
CA ILE A 53 1.34 -9.57 22.54
C ILE A 53 1.55 -10.31 23.85
N GLU A 54 1.76 -11.62 23.74
CA GLU A 54 2.03 -12.48 24.88
C GLU A 54 3.53 -12.58 25.19
N GLY A 55 3.85 -12.75 26.47
CA GLY A 55 5.20 -13.03 26.95
C GLY A 55 5.82 -11.93 27.81
N SER A 56 6.91 -12.28 28.51
CA SER A 56 7.57 -11.41 29.48
C SER A 56 8.47 -10.34 28.85
N SER A 57 8.77 -10.46 27.55
CA SER A 57 9.64 -9.54 26.81
C SER A 57 8.87 -8.96 25.63
N HIS A 58 8.15 -7.87 25.89
CA HIS A 58 7.48 -7.08 24.87
C HIS A 58 8.29 -5.82 24.55
N TYR A 59 8.33 -5.49 23.26
CA TYR A 59 8.79 -4.24 22.72
C TYR A 59 7.58 -3.44 22.22
N ILE A 60 7.44 -2.21 22.71
CA ILE A 60 6.51 -1.24 22.15
C ILE A 60 7.22 0.09 21.98
N SER A 61 7.07 0.69 20.81
CA SER A 61 7.43 2.08 20.57
C SER A 61 6.32 2.75 19.77
N SER A 62 6.00 3.99 20.08
CA SER A 62 5.03 4.75 19.31
C SER A 62 5.54 6.15 19.02
N TYR A 63 5.13 6.68 17.88
CA TYR A 63 5.40 8.05 17.51
C TYR A 63 4.24 8.61 16.70
N HIS A 64 4.04 9.90 16.81
CA HIS A 64 3.00 10.62 16.09
C HIS A 64 3.67 11.64 15.17
N MET A 65 3.39 11.55 13.87
CA MET A 65 3.92 12.48 12.88
C MET A 65 2.79 12.92 11.96
N ASN A 66 2.56 14.24 11.91
CA ASN A 66 1.44 14.86 11.18
C ASN A 66 0.10 14.24 11.61
N ASP A 67 -0.62 13.60 10.69
CA ASP A 67 -1.94 12.99 10.90
C ASP A 67 -1.88 11.46 11.08
N SER A 68 -0.67 10.89 11.22
CA SER A 68 -0.48 9.44 11.37
C SER A 68 0.10 9.12 12.74
N TYR A 69 -0.54 8.18 13.42
CA TYR A 69 -0.01 7.58 14.63
C TYR A 69 0.60 6.21 14.31
N THR A 70 1.87 6.01 14.62
CA THR A 70 2.57 4.75 14.33
C THR A 70 2.93 4.05 15.64
N VAL A 71 2.64 2.76 15.74
CA VAL A 71 3.00 1.90 16.88
C VAL A 71 3.75 0.68 16.37
N ASN A 72 4.99 0.49 16.81
CA ASN A 72 5.73 -0.75 16.58
C ASN A 72 5.57 -1.66 17.79
N VAL A 73 5.18 -2.91 17.55
CA VAL A 73 4.88 -3.88 18.58
C VAL A 73 5.54 -5.22 18.25
N GLY A 74 6.15 -5.85 19.24
CA GLY A 74 6.79 -7.16 19.07
C GLY A 74 7.09 -7.82 20.41
N PRO A 75 7.38 -9.12 20.42
CA PRO A 75 7.40 -10.02 19.25
C PRO A 75 5.99 -10.44 18.80
N VAL A 76 5.79 -10.53 17.49
CA VAL A 76 4.58 -11.04 16.83
C VAL A 76 5.00 -12.17 15.88
N MET A 77 4.66 -13.41 16.21
CA MET A 77 5.03 -14.58 15.38
C MET A 77 4.11 -14.72 14.17
N ASP A 78 2.81 -14.53 14.38
CA ASP A 78 1.77 -14.70 13.38
C ASP A 78 1.03 -13.36 13.21
N VAL A 79 1.24 -12.72 12.05
CA VAL A 79 0.63 -11.43 11.73
C VAL A 79 -0.87 -11.58 11.50
N ASP A 80 -1.32 -12.67 10.89
CA ASP A 80 -2.74 -12.90 10.61
C ASP A 80 -3.53 -13.15 11.90
N ALA A 81 -2.96 -13.90 12.84
CA ALA A 81 -3.53 -14.06 14.17
C ALA A 81 -3.54 -12.74 14.95
N PHE A 82 -2.51 -11.91 14.81
CA PHE A 82 -2.46 -10.59 15.45
C PHE A 82 -3.53 -9.64 14.90
N VAL A 83 -3.69 -9.57 13.57
CA VAL A 83 -4.71 -8.76 12.89
C VAL A 83 -6.12 -9.07 13.40
N LYS A 84 -6.45 -10.35 13.60
CA LYS A 84 -7.76 -10.80 14.09
C LYS A 84 -8.07 -10.38 15.53
N GLN A 85 -7.05 -10.03 16.30
CA GLN A 85 -7.21 -9.58 17.68
C GLN A 85 -7.39 -8.06 17.80
N ILE A 86 -7.17 -7.30 16.72
CA ILE A 86 -7.32 -5.84 16.72
C ILE A 86 -8.80 -5.48 16.87
N ASP A 87 -9.15 -4.80 17.96
CA ASP A 87 -10.52 -4.45 18.34
C ASP A 87 -10.78 -2.93 18.42
N PHE A 88 -9.77 -2.11 18.15
CA PHE A 88 -9.78 -0.65 18.33
C PHE A 88 -9.92 0.14 17.02
N GLY A 89 -10.13 -0.56 15.91
CA GLY A 89 -10.33 0.04 14.59
C GLY A 89 -10.49 -1.03 13.53
N LYS A 90 -10.77 -0.60 12.29
CA LYS A 90 -10.86 -1.49 11.14
C LYS A 90 -9.49 -1.61 10.49
N VAL A 91 -9.03 -2.85 10.28
CA VAL A 91 -7.85 -3.09 9.45
C VAL A 91 -8.23 -2.87 7.99
N THR A 92 -7.59 -1.88 7.36
CA THR A 92 -7.87 -1.50 5.97
C THR A 92 -6.91 -2.14 4.98
N LYS A 93 -5.70 -2.45 5.43
CA LYS A 93 -4.64 -3.02 4.60
C LYS A 93 -3.58 -3.69 5.47
N VAL A 94 -2.96 -4.74 4.95
CA VAL A 94 -1.73 -5.33 5.50
C VAL A 94 -0.70 -5.38 4.37
N GLU A 95 0.48 -4.82 4.60
CA GLU A 95 1.63 -4.87 3.68
C GLU A 95 2.84 -5.39 4.46
N ASP A 96 3.35 -6.55 4.07
CA ASP A 96 4.41 -7.25 4.78
C ASP A 96 4.07 -7.46 6.27
N ARG A 97 4.66 -6.64 7.15
CA ARG A 97 4.41 -6.60 8.60
C ARG A 97 3.89 -5.24 9.07
N THR A 98 3.39 -4.44 8.12
CA THR A 98 2.75 -3.15 8.35
C THR A 98 1.24 -3.30 8.26
N ILE A 99 0.53 -3.01 9.34
CA ILE A 99 -0.92 -3.10 9.45
C ILE A 99 -1.48 -1.69 9.48
N TYR A 100 -2.38 -1.38 8.55
CA TYR A 100 -3.07 -0.10 8.48
C TYR A 100 -4.41 -0.21 9.19
N VAL A 101 -4.64 0.67 10.18
CA VAL A 101 -5.83 0.65 11.02
C VAL A 101 -6.50 2.02 10.96
N ASP A 102 -7.79 2.03 10.63
CA ASP A 102 -8.61 3.23 10.71
C ASP A 102 -9.59 3.10 11.88
N VAL A 103 -9.46 3.97 12.88
CA VAL A 103 -10.32 3.97 14.06
C VAL A 103 -11.69 4.61 13.82
N ASN A 104 -11.84 5.37 12.73
CA ASN A 104 -13.09 6.05 12.35
C ASN A 104 -13.84 5.32 11.23
N ALA A 105 -13.25 4.28 10.65
CA ALA A 105 -13.91 3.49 9.62
C ALA A 105 -15.19 2.84 10.17
N LYS A 106 -16.31 3.06 9.48
CA LYS A 106 -17.56 2.37 9.79
C LYS A 106 -17.41 0.87 9.48
N PRO A 107 -18.01 -0.03 10.28
CA PRO A 107 -17.87 -1.47 10.12
C PRO A 107 -18.22 -1.99 8.71
N ASP A 108 -19.00 -1.25 7.91
CA ASP A 108 -19.52 -1.72 6.61
C ASP A 108 -19.14 -0.84 5.40
N ALA A 109 -17.91 -0.33 5.34
CA ALA A 109 -17.35 0.18 4.07
C ALA A 109 -16.50 -0.93 3.41
N GLU A 110 -17.09 -1.59 2.41
CA GLU A 110 -16.54 -2.55 1.44
C GLU A 110 -15.04 -2.88 1.58
N GLU A 111 -14.79 -4.17 1.82
CA GLU A 111 -13.58 -4.87 1.40
C GLU A 111 -13.09 -4.31 0.06
N PRO A 112 -11.86 -3.75 -0.06
CA PRO A 112 -11.29 -3.56 -1.38
C PRO A 112 -11.14 -4.97 -1.93
N ALA A 113 -12.06 -5.33 -2.85
CA ALA A 113 -12.01 -6.56 -3.60
C ALA A 113 -10.56 -6.79 -3.99
N ALA A 114 -10.00 -7.88 -3.47
CA ALA A 114 -8.83 -8.51 -4.04
C ALA A 114 -9.06 -8.46 -5.55
N THR A 115 -8.29 -7.61 -6.24
CA THR A 115 -8.33 -7.59 -7.69
C THR A 115 -7.79 -8.94 -8.09
N ASP A 116 -8.75 -9.80 -8.43
CA ASP A 116 -8.63 -11.09 -9.06
C ASP A 116 -7.34 -11.18 -9.88
N PRO A 117 -6.40 -12.11 -9.57
CA PRO A 117 -5.30 -12.38 -10.48
C PRO A 117 -5.92 -12.94 -11.75
N ALA A 118 -6.13 -12.07 -12.74
CA ALA A 118 -6.74 -12.44 -14.00
C ALA A 118 -6.13 -13.76 -14.50
N PRO A 119 -6.96 -14.76 -14.81
CA PRO A 119 -6.52 -16.08 -15.17
C PRO A 119 -5.67 -16.02 -16.43
N MET A 120 -4.65 -16.88 -16.49
CA MET A 120 -3.99 -17.23 -17.74
C MET A 120 -5.04 -17.81 -18.70
N GLU A 121 -5.63 -16.99 -19.56
CA GLU A 121 -6.37 -17.45 -20.73
C GLU A 121 -5.58 -17.15 -22.00
N THR A 122 -5.08 -18.26 -22.53
CA THR A 122 -4.52 -18.45 -23.85
C THR A 122 -5.67 -18.32 -24.85
N GLU A 123 -5.56 -17.53 -25.93
CA GLU A 123 -6.32 -17.77 -27.16
C GLU A 123 -5.82 -16.91 -28.35
N PRO A 124 -6.16 -17.23 -29.61
CA PRO A 124 -5.20 -17.69 -30.62
C PRO A 124 -5.03 -16.73 -31.82
N THR A 125 -3.99 -16.97 -32.62
CA THR A 125 -3.80 -16.36 -33.96
C THR A 125 -4.73 -17.04 -34.98
N PRO A 126 -5.30 -16.31 -35.96
CA PRO A 126 -4.80 -16.42 -37.34
C PRO A 126 -4.88 -15.10 -38.16
N GLU A 127 -3.77 -14.65 -38.76
CA GLU A 127 -3.36 -14.80 -40.19
C GLU A 127 -4.03 -13.81 -41.19
N THR A 128 -3.36 -12.69 -41.54
CA THR A 128 -2.64 -12.38 -42.84
C THR A 128 -3.58 -11.82 -43.96
N PRO A 129 -3.17 -11.20 -45.11
CA PRO A 129 -1.82 -10.84 -45.60
C PRO A 129 -1.66 -9.54 -46.48
N VAL A 130 -0.38 -9.28 -46.88
CA VAL A 130 0.16 -8.49 -48.05
C VAL A 130 -0.03 -6.94 -47.99
N GLN A 131 0.91 -6.03 -48.36
CA GLN A 131 1.94 -5.93 -49.42
C GLN A 131 3.06 -4.99 -48.93
N GLU A 132 4.33 -5.40 -48.89
CA GLU A 132 5.33 -5.34 -49.97
C GLU A 132 5.54 -3.95 -50.57
N ALA A 133 6.67 -3.31 -50.23
CA ALA A 133 7.31 -2.32 -51.07
C ALA A 133 8.84 -2.52 -51.00
N PRO A 134 9.53 -2.47 -52.16
CA PRO A 134 10.84 -3.07 -52.36
C PRO A 134 12.00 -2.23 -51.81
N MET A 135 13.09 -2.93 -51.56
CA MET A 135 14.45 -2.40 -51.57
C MET A 135 14.65 -1.43 -52.74
N ASP A 136 15.20 -0.26 -52.47
CA ASP A 136 16.05 0.41 -53.45
C ASP A 136 17.44 0.59 -52.83
N ALA A 137 18.38 -0.09 -53.48
CA ALA A 137 19.79 0.03 -53.24
C ALA A 137 20.36 1.11 -54.16
N SER A 138 21.46 1.71 -53.74
CA SER A 138 22.38 2.55 -54.52
C SER A 138 22.11 4.06 -54.48
N ARG A 139 23.12 4.81 -54.01
CA ARG A 139 23.95 5.72 -54.84
C ARG A 139 24.71 6.67 -53.91
N GLU A 140 25.98 6.36 -53.60
CA GLU A 140 27.20 7.01 -54.13
C GLU A 140 27.42 8.48 -53.68
N GLU A 141 28.59 8.66 -53.06
CA GLU A 141 29.54 9.78 -53.11
C GLU A 141 29.05 11.19 -53.44
N LYS A 142 29.35 12.15 -52.54
CA LYS A 142 30.41 13.14 -52.77
C LYS A 142 30.82 13.86 -51.48
#